data_AF-A0AAP4DIC2-F1
#
_entry.id   AF-A0AAP4DIC2-F1
#
_cell.length_a   1.000
_cell.length_b   1.000
_cell.length_c   1.000
_cell.angle_alpha   90.00
_cell.angle_beta   90.00
_cell.angle_gamma   90.00
#
_symmetry.space_group_name_H-M   'P 1'
#
loop_
_entity.id
_entity.type
_entity.pdbx_description
1 polymer ?
#
loop_
_entity_poly.entity_id
_entity_poly.type
_entity_poly.pdbx_seq_one_letter_code
_entity_poly.pdbx_strand_id
1 'polypeptide(L)'
;MQVFLYDENFYFQRPEILNSTSSSMPQNSTTIKPPDGLWRPQFDEVNKIWNESADKEYKENQKNKYQDVVEPDPIVEQLKEIGQQLADEKLVRKQAEQAQNALGVQLSAEVVAREKTEMLNKALGEQLVSLKLELLNVKGE
;
A
#
# COMPACT_ATOMS: atom_id res chain seq x y z
N MET A 1 -5.39 -38.44 16.22
CA MET A 1 -4.91 -39.02 14.93
C MET A 1 -5.71 -38.40 13.80
N GLN A 2 -5.08 -37.96 12.72
CA GLN A 2 -5.79 -37.45 11.54
C GLN A 2 -6.12 -38.59 10.59
N VAL A 3 -7.37 -38.63 10.12
CA VAL A 3 -7.86 -39.55 9.10
C VAL A 3 -8.50 -38.77 7.95
N PHE A 4 -8.61 -39.39 6.80
CA PHE A 4 -9.18 -38.83 5.58
C PHE A 4 -10.43 -39.64 5.25
N LEU A 5 -11.60 -38.99 5.30
CA LEU A 5 -12.89 -39.62 5.04
C LEU A 5 -13.18 -39.66 3.54
N TYR A 6 -13.84 -40.73 3.12
CA TYR A 6 -14.37 -40.89 1.77
C TYR A 6 -15.84 -41.29 1.76
N ASP A 7 -16.53 -41.07 0.64
CA ASP A 7 -17.94 -41.44 0.45
C ASP A 7 -18.10 -42.92 0.06
N GLU A 8 -19.35 -43.36 -0.18
CA GLU A 8 -19.67 -44.73 -0.60
C GLU A 8 -19.04 -45.12 -1.95
N ASN A 9 -18.63 -44.13 -2.77
CA ASN A 9 -17.93 -44.31 -4.04
C ASN A 9 -16.42 -44.07 -3.90
N PHE A 10 -15.91 -44.04 -2.67
CA PHE A 10 -14.51 -43.81 -2.32
C PHE A 10 -13.97 -42.42 -2.68
N TYR A 11 -14.81 -41.44 -2.98
CA TYR A 11 -14.35 -40.07 -3.22
C TYR A 11 -13.99 -39.38 -1.92
N PHE A 12 -12.87 -38.67 -1.92
CA PHE A 12 -12.43 -37.88 -0.79
C PHE A 12 -13.49 -36.84 -0.36
N GLN A 13 -13.81 -36.80 0.93
CA GLN A 13 -14.74 -35.83 1.51
C GLN A 13 -14.02 -34.73 2.29
N ARG A 14 -13.34 -35.12 3.38
CA ARG A 14 -12.68 -34.17 4.29
C ARG A 14 -11.65 -34.87 5.20
N PRO A 15 -10.65 -34.15 5.70
CA PRO A 15 -9.85 -34.65 6.82
C PRO A 15 -10.64 -34.53 8.13
N GLU A 16 -10.43 -35.47 9.04
CA GLU A 16 -11.03 -35.48 10.38
C GLU A 16 -9.96 -35.80 11.44
N ILE A 17 -9.97 -35.06 12.56
CA ILE A 17 -9.05 -35.29 13.68
C ILE A 17 -9.78 -36.10 14.75
N LEU A 18 -9.34 -37.33 14.97
CA LEU A 18 -9.83 -38.18 16.05
C LEU A 18 -9.09 -37.84 17.36
N ASN A 19 -9.84 -37.41 18.37
CA ASN A 19 -9.36 -37.20 19.74
C ASN A 19 -9.32 -38.56 20.46
N SER A 20 -8.15 -39.04 20.91
CA SER A 20 -7.97 -40.40 21.48
C SER A 20 -8.35 -40.47 22.97
N THR A 21 -9.02 -41.51 23.46
CA THR A 21 -8.44 -42.85 23.70
C THR A 21 -9.31 -44.07 23.33
N SER A 22 -10.54 -43.89 22.83
CA SER A 22 -11.48 -45.00 22.58
C SER A 22 -12.22 -44.95 21.23
N SER A 23 -11.91 -43.98 20.37
CA SER A 23 -12.55 -43.85 19.06
C SER A 23 -11.95 -44.83 18.06
N SER A 24 -12.71 -45.86 17.68
CA SER A 24 -12.40 -46.73 16.55
C SER A 24 -12.30 -45.91 15.25
N MET A 25 -11.41 -46.33 14.36
CA MET A 25 -11.28 -45.73 13.03
C MET A 25 -12.61 -45.85 12.28
N PRO A 26 -13.17 -44.76 11.72
CA PRO A 26 -14.38 -44.84 10.90
C PRO A 26 -14.15 -45.77 9.71
N GLN A 27 -15.19 -46.53 9.34
CA GLN A 27 -15.09 -47.54 8.28
C GLN A 27 -14.75 -46.92 6.91
N ASN A 28 -15.23 -45.72 6.64
CA ASN A 28 -14.99 -44.97 5.40
C ASN A 28 -13.82 -43.99 5.55
N SER A 29 -12.72 -44.45 6.16
CA SER A 29 -11.57 -43.58 6.44
C SER A 29 -10.23 -44.26 6.15
N THR A 30 -9.24 -43.45 5.85
CA THR A 30 -7.84 -43.88 5.67
C THR A 30 -6.90 -42.92 6.37
N THR A 31 -5.72 -43.38 6.80
CA THR A 31 -4.65 -42.51 7.31
C THR A 31 -3.79 -41.94 6.19
N ILE A 32 -4.03 -42.34 4.94
CA ILE A 32 -3.24 -41.94 3.78
C ILE A 32 -3.80 -40.63 3.24
N LYS A 33 -2.96 -39.58 3.19
CA LYS A 33 -3.35 -38.27 2.64
C LYS A 33 -3.50 -38.37 1.11
N PRO A 34 -4.57 -37.81 0.50
CA PRO A 34 -4.62 -37.64 -0.95
C PRO A 34 -3.46 -36.76 -1.46
N PRO A 35 -2.75 -37.16 -2.53
CA PRO A 35 -1.76 -36.33 -3.20
C PRO A 35 -2.33 -34.97 -3.62
N ASP A 36 -1.49 -33.94 -3.52
CA ASP A 36 -1.87 -32.60 -3.95
C ASP A 36 -2.02 -32.56 -5.48
N GLY A 37 -3.00 -31.82 -6.00
CA GLY A 37 -3.26 -31.66 -7.44
C GLY A 37 -4.27 -32.64 -8.05
N LEU A 38 -4.81 -33.58 -7.27
CA LEU A 38 -5.95 -34.40 -7.69
C LEU A 38 -7.24 -33.58 -7.64
N TRP A 39 -7.94 -33.48 -8.76
CA TRP A 39 -9.20 -32.72 -8.86
C TRP A 39 -10.36 -33.46 -8.22
N ARG A 40 -10.35 -34.80 -8.32
CA ARG A 40 -11.33 -35.66 -7.68
C ARG A 40 -10.65 -36.93 -7.18
N PRO A 41 -10.02 -36.88 -5.99
CA PRO A 41 -9.34 -38.04 -5.42
C PRO A 41 -10.35 -39.15 -5.13
N GLN A 42 -10.07 -40.35 -5.64
CA GLN A 42 -10.81 -41.58 -5.32
C GLN A 42 -9.87 -42.60 -4.69
N PHE A 43 -10.25 -43.12 -3.53
CA PHE A 43 -9.44 -44.08 -2.78
C PHE A 43 -9.62 -45.49 -3.35
N ASP A 44 -8.51 -46.15 -3.64
CA ASP A 44 -8.47 -47.57 -4.00
C ASP A 44 -8.11 -48.37 -2.74
N GLU A 45 -9.09 -49.06 -2.16
CA GLU A 45 -8.88 -49.85 -0.93
C GLU A 45 -7.95 -51.05 -1.13
N VAL A 46 -7.89 -51.60 -2.35
CA VAL A 46 -7.07 -52.78 -2.67
C VAL A 46 -5.60 -52.37 -2.71
N ASN A 47 -5.30 -51.29 -3.43
CA ASN A 47 -3.94 -50.78 -3.60
C ASN A 47 -3.52 -49.79 -2.52
N LYS A 48 -4.48 -49.32 -1.69
CA LYS A 48 -4.29 -48.28 -0.65
C LYS A 48 -3.68 -46.99 -1.20
N ILE A 49 -4.13 -46.55 -2.37
CA ILE A 49 -3.67 -45.33 -3.05
C ILE A 49 -4.85 -44.44 -3.43
N TRP A 50 -4.57 -43.15 -3.60
CA TRP A 50 -5.52 -42.19 -4.15
C TRP A 50 -5.27 -42.02 -5.64
N ASN A 51 -6.31 -42.21 -6.44
CA ASN A 51 -6.27 -42.05 -7.89
C ASN A 51 -7.04 -40.79 -8.31
N GLU A 52 -6.63 -40.18 -9.41
CA GLU A 52 -7.42 -39.14 -10.08
C GLU A 52 -8.59 -39.81 -10.79
N SER A 53 -9.81 -39.40 -10.46
CA SER A 53 -11.04 -39.86 -11.13
C SER A 53 -11.72 -38.76 -11.95
N ALA A 54 -11.24 -37.52 -11.88
CA ALA A 54 -11.81 -36.42 -12.66
C ALA A 54 -11.47 -36.59 -14.14
N ASP A 55 -12.50 -36.75 -14.96
CA ASP A 55 -12.40 -36.65 -16.41
C ASP A 55 -12.23 -35.19 -16.87
N LYS A 56 -12.00 -35.01 -18.17
CA LYS A 56 -11.82 -33.67 -18.75
C LYS A 56 -13.06 -32.81 -18.56
N GLU A 57 -14.24 -33.40 -18.73
CA GLU A 57 -15.53 -32.71 -18.60
C GLU A 57 -15.76 -32.19 -17.17
N TYR A 58 -15.46 -33.00 -16.15
CA TYR A 58 -15.51 -32.60 -14.76
C TYR A 58 -14.53 -31.46 -14.47
N LYS A 59 -13.29 -31.54 -14.98
CA LYS A 59 -12.29 -30.47 -14.81
C LYS A 59 -12.74 -29.17 -15.48
N GLU A 60 -13.32 -29.24 -16.68
CA GLU A 60 -13.86 -28.08 -17.38
C GLU A 60 -15.08 -27.49 -16.65
N ASN A 61 -16.01 -28.32 -16.19
CA ASN A 61 -17.15 -27.89 -15.39
C ASN A 61 -16.73 -27.23 -14.07
N GLN A 62 -15.72 -27.78 -13.39
CA GLN A 62 -15.20 -27.19 -12.17
C GLN A 62 -14.46 -25.87 -12.43
N LYS A 63 -13.71 -25.76 -13.53
CA LYS A 63 -13.13 -24.47 -13.96
C LYS A 63 -14.21 -23.43 -14.23
N ASN A 64 -15.33 -23.84 -14.82
CA ASN A 64 -16.43 -22.93 -15.15
C ASN A 64 -17.32 -22.57 -13.95
N LYS A 65 -17.36 -23.38 -12.89
CA LYS A 65 -18.01 -23.03 -11.61
C LYS A 65 -17.34 -21.85 -10.91
N TYR A 66 -16.04 -21.68 -11.15
CA TYR A 66 -15.23 -20.57 -10.67
C TYR A 66 -14.69 -19.76 -11.86
N GLN A 67 -15.44 -19.68 -12.98
CA GLN A 67 -15.16 -18.62 -13.94
C GLN A 67 -15.17 -17.32 -13.15
N ASP A 68 -14.07 -16.59 -13.21
CA ASP A 68 -13.80 -15.31 -12.56
C ASP A 68 -14.90 -14.29 -12.85
N VAL A 69 -16.07 -14.45 -12.23
CA VAL A 69 -16.89 -13.32 -11.86
C VAL A 69 -16.19 -12.77 -10.64
N VAL A 70 -15.10 -12.04 -10.88
CA VAL A 70 -14.65 -11.02 -9.93
C VAL A 70 -15.81 -10.04 -9.91
N GLU A 71 -16.79 -10.29 -9.06
CA GLU A 71 -17.68 -9.24 -8.60
C GLU A 71 -16.77 -8.06 -8.23
N PRO A 72 -17.00 -6.86 -8.77
CA PRO A 72 -16.12 -5.73 -8.49
C PRO A 72 -16.11 -5.54 -6.99
N ASP A 73 -15.00 -5.93 -6.35
CA ASP A 73 -14.87 -5.83 -4.90
C ASP A 73 -14.85 -4.32 -4.59
N PRO A 74 -15.88 -3.79 -3.92
CA PRO A 74 -15.97 -2.37 -3.63
C PRO A 74 -14.78 -1.87 -2.79
N ILE A 75 -14.06 -2.78 -2.09
CA ILE A 75 -12.84 -2.47 -1.35
C ILE A 75 -11.68 -2.23 -2.33
N VAL A 76 -11.57 -3.00 -3.41
CA VAL A 76 -10.48 -2.86 -4.38
C VAL A 76 -10.58 -1.53 -5.13
N GLU A 77 -11.79 -1.12 -5.52
CA GLU A 77 -11.97 0.19 -6.17
C GLU A 77 -11.70 1.34 -5.18
N GLN A 78 -12.14 1.23 -3.92
CA GLN A 78 -11.81 2.21 -2.87
C GLN A 78 -10.30 2.33 -2.63
N LEU A 79 -9.57 1.20 -2.60
CA LEU A 79 -8.12 1.21 -2.43
C LEU A 79 -7.41 1.92 -3.58
N LYS A 80 -7.90 1.73 -4.81
CA LYS A 80 -7.39 2.41 -6.00
C LYS A 80 -7.65 3.91 -5.94
N GLU A 81 -8.85 4.33 -5.55
CA GLU A 81 -9.19 5.75 -5.36
C GLU A 81 -8.33 6.40 -4.28
N ILE A 82 -8.17 5.77 -3.11
CA ILE A 82 -7.30 6.26 -2.03
C ILE A 82 -5.85 6.36 -2.50
N GLY A 83 -5.38 5.36 -3.26
CA GLY A 83 -4.04 5.36 -3.85
C GLY A 83 -3.81 6.56 -4.76
N GLN A 84 -4.80 6.88 -5.60
CA GLN A 84 -4.76 8.04 -6.50
C GLN A 84 -4.77 9.36 -5.72
N GLN A 85 -5.68 9.52 -4.75
CA GLN A 85 -5.76 10.73 -3.92
C GLN A 85 -4.46 11.00 -3.16
N LEU A 86 -3.82 9.95 -2.64
CA LEU A 86 -2.55 10.08 -1.93
C LEU A 86 -1.41 10.51 -2.87
N ALA A 87 -1.39 10.02 -4.11
CA ALA A 87 -0.41 10.43 -5.10
C ALA A 87 -0.56 11.91 -5.47
N ASP A 88 -1.80 12.35 -5.68
CA ASP A 88 -2.13 13.74 -6.02
C ASP A 88 -1.81 14.68 -4.85
N GLU A 89 -2.18 14.32 -3.61
CA GLU A 89 -1.87 15.12 -2.42
C GLU A 89 -0.36 15.28 -2.22
N LYS A 90 0.42 14.20 -2.41
CA LYS A 90 1.89 14.28 -2.33
C LYS A 90 2.48 15.25 -3.35
N LEU A 91 1.94 15.28 -4.56
CA LEU A 91 2.38 16.20 -5.60
C LEU A 91 2.07 17.66 -5.21
N VAL A 92 0.86 17.92 -4.72
CA VAL A 92 0.44 19.25 -4.25
C VAL A 92 1.30 19.72 -3.09
N ARG A 93 1.56 18.85 -2.09
CA ARG A 93 2.42 19.19 -0.94
C ARG A 93 3.84 19.55 -1.39
N LYS A 94 4.41 18.80 -2.33
CA LYS A 94 5.75 19.09 -2.86
C LYS A 94 5.80 20.44 -3.57
N GLN A 95 4.77 20.77 -4.34
CA GLN A 95 4.66 22.10 -4.98
C GLN A 95 4.50 23.22 -3.95
N ALA A 96 3.69 23.01 -2.92
CA ALA A 96 3.50 23.97 -1.84
C ALA A 96 4.80 24.22 -1.06
N GLU A 97 5.57 23.18 -0.75
CA GLU A 97 6.88 23.28 -0.10
C GLU A 97 7.87 24.07 -0.96
N GLN A 98 7.93 23.79 -2.26
CA GLN A 98 8.75 24.54 -3.19
C GLN A 98 8.36 26.03 -3.24
N ALA A 99 7.06 26.33 -3.26
CA ALA A 99 6.57 27.70 -3.24
C ALA A 99 6.94 28.42 -1.93
N GLN A 100 6.78 27.74 -0.78
CA GLN A 100 7.18 28.29 0.52
C GLN A 100 8.69 28.58 0.59
N ASN A 101 9.51 27.66 0.10
CA ASN A 101 10.96 27.87 0.04
C ASN A 101 11.34 29.05 -0.85
N ALA A 102 10.69 29.19 -2.01
CA ALA A 102 10.91 30.32 -2.90
C ALA A 102 10.51 31.66 -2.25
N LEU A 103 9.37 31.71 -1.56
CA LEU A 103 8.93 32.89 -0.80
C LEU A 103 9.91 33.22 0.34
N GLY A 104 10.43 32.21 1.05
CA GLY A 104 11.45 32.40 2.09
C GLY A 104 12.73 33.05 1.56
N VAL A 105 13.20 32.61 0.39
CA VAL A 105 14.36 33.21 -0.30
C VAL A 105 14.06 34.66 -0.71
N GLN A 106 12.89 34.93 -1.30
CA GLN A 106 12.50 36.28 -1.70
C GLN A 106 12.41 37.24 -0.50
N LEU A 107 11.80 36.79 0.61
CA LEU A 107 11.69 37.60 1.82
C LEU A 107 13.06 37.91 2.41
N SER A 108 13.97 36.92 2.42
CA SER A 108 15.35 37.12 2.90
C SER A 108 16.09 38.16 2.06
N ALA A 109 15.93 38.12 0.73
CA ALA A 109 16.52 39.10 -0.18
C ALA A 109 15.94 40.51 0.03
N GLU A 110 14.63 40.62 0.22
CA GLU A 110 13.94 41.89 0.49
C GLU A 110 14.40 42.51 1.83
N VAL A 111 14.55 41.72 2.89
CA VAL A 111 15.06 42.19 4.18
C VAL A 111 16.47 42.78 4.03
N VAL A 112 17.37 42.08 3.34
CA VAL A 112 18.73 42.58 3.06
C VAL A 112 18.71 43.87 2.23
N ALA A 113 17.81 43.97 1.25
CA ALA A 113 17.66 45.18 0.44
C ALA A 113 17.18 46.39 1.28
N ARG A 114 16.25 46.16 2.21
CA ARG A 114 15.75 47.18 3.13
C ARG A 114 16.82 47.65 4.11
N GLU A 115 17.58 46.72 4.69
CA GLU A 115 18.70 47.06 5.58
C GLU A 115 19.74 47.93 4.86
N LYS A 116 20.09 47.59 3.60
CA LYS A 116 20.98 48.42 2.78
C LYS A 116 20.41 49.81 2.52
N THR A 117 19.12 49.90 2.23
CA THR A 117 18.44 51.17 1.98
C THR A 117 18.41 52.05 3.23
N GLU A 118 18.18 51.45 4.40
CA GLU A 118 18.21 52.13 5.69
C GLU A 118 19.61 52.67 6.02
N MET A 119 20.66 51.86 5.80
CA MET A 119 22.05 52.30 5.95
C MET A 119 22.38 53.48 5.03
N LEU A 120 21.94 53.44 3.77
CA LEU A 120 22.14 54.53 2.82
C LEU A 120 21.45 55.81 3.27
N ASN A 121 20.18 55.72 3.71
CA ASN A 121 19.42 56.87 4.19
C ASN A 121 20.06 57.50 5.42
N LYS A 122 20.57 56.68 6.35
CA LYS A 122 21.31 57.17 7.53
C LYS A 122 22.57 57.93 7.13
N ALA A 123 23.40 57.35 6.25
CA ALA A 123 24.63 57.98 5.77
C ALA A 123 24.34 59.31 5.05
N LEU A 124 23.29 59.37 4.23
CA LEU A 124 22.88 60.60 3.56
C LEU A 124 22.43 61.67 4.55
N GLY A 125 21.69 61.29 5.59
CA GLY A 125 21.30 62.20 6.68
C GLY A 125 22.52 62.80 7.39
N GLU A 126 23.53 61.98 7.70
CA GLU A 126 24.79 62.42 8.31
C GLU A 126 25.57 63.39 7.39
N GLN A 127 25.62 63.12 6.08
CA GLN A 127 26.24 64.02 5.10
C GLN A 127 25.52 65.37 5.00
N LEU A 128 24.19 65.37 4.98
CA LEU A 128 23.39 66.60 4.93
C LEU A 128 23.60 67.47 6.16
N VAL A 129 23.67 66.87 7.35
CA VAL A 129 23.99 67.59 8.59
C VAL A 129 25.38 68.21 8.52
N SER A 130 26.38 67.45 8.06
CA SER A 130 27.76 67.92 7.90
C SER A 130 27.86 69.11 6.94
N LEU A 131 27.25 69.00 5.75
CA LEU A 131 27.20 70.08 4.76
C LEU A 131 26.49 71.33 5.29
N LYS A 132 25.41 71.17 6.06
CA LYS A 132 24.68 72.29 6.66
C LYS A 132 25.54 73.02 7.69
N LEU A 133 26.34 72.29 8.48
CA LEU A 133 27.29 72.87 9.43
C LEU A 133 28.40 73.63 8.71
N GLU A 134 28.99 73.05 7.66
CA GLU A 134 30.01 73.72 6.84
C GLU A 134 29.47 75.03 6.22
N LEU A 135 28.27 75.01 5.65
CA LEU A 135 27.63 76.20 5.06
C LEU A 135 27.39 77.31 6.11
N LEU A 136 27.00 76.95 7.33
CA LEU A 136 26.79 77.91 8.42
C LEU A 136 28.12 78.56 8.84
N ASN A 137 29.20 77.78 8.92
CA ASN A 137 30.53 78.30 9.24
C ASN A 137 31.03 79.27 8.15
N VAL A 138 30.81 78.97 6.87
CA VAL A 138 31.22 79.84 5.76
C VAL A 138 30.40 81.13 5.67
N LYS A 139 29.14 81.15 6.13
CA LYS A 139 28.28 82.34 6.13
C LYS A 139 28.41 83.21 7.38
N GLY A 140 29.11 82.73 8.41
CA GLY A 140 29.30 83.41 9.69
C GLY A 140 30.56 84.29 9.77
N GLU A 141 31.37 84.32 8.72
CA GLU A 141 32.49 85.26 8.50
C GLU A 141 32.07 86.39 7.56
#